data_AF-A0A645E3V4-F1
#
_entry.id   AF-A0A645E3V4-F1
#
_cell.length_a   1.000
_cell.length_b   1.000
_cell.length_c   1.000
_cell.angle_alpha   90.00
_cell.angle_beta   90.00
_cell.angle_gamma   90.00
#
_symmetry.space_group_name_H-M   'P 1'
#
loop_
_entity.id
_entity.type
_entity.pdbx_description
1 polymer ?
#
loop_
_entity_poly.entity_id
_entity_poly.type
_entity_poly.pdbx_seq_one_letter_code
_entity_poly.pdbx_strand_id
1 'polypeptide(L)' 'MLKTLYNIMLETDGIYGGRFSGAGFKGCCMALIDPAFKESIEKNVTKKYLEVFPDLKGKYSAHFCDTADGVKLY' A
#
# COMPACT_ATOMS: atom_id res chain seq x y z
N MET A 1 -13.35 0.10 -0.65
CA MET A 1 -12.08 0.85 -0.58
C MET A 1 -10.99 0.04 0.14
N LEU A 2 -10.96 -0.06 1.48
CA LEU A 2 -9.93 -0.81 2.22
C LEU A 2 -9.86 -2.32 1.89
N LYS A 3 -11.00 -3.03 1.92
CA LYS A 3 -11.05 -4.45 1.55
C LYS A 3 -10.54 -4.71 0.13
N THR A 4 -10.84 -3.80 -0.79
CA THR A 4 -10.40 -3.90 -2.18
C THR A 4 -8.88 -3.75 -2.29
N LEU A 5 -8.29 -2.75 -1.62
CA LEU A 5 -6.83 -2.58 -1.59
C LEU A 5 -6.15 -3.81 -1.01
N TYR A 6 -6.69 -4.36 0.08
CA TYR A 6 -6.16 -5.58 0.69
C TYR A 6 -6.24 -6.80 -0.23
N ASN A 7 -7.37 -7.01 -0.93
CA ASN A 7 -7.49 -8.12 -1.88
C ASN A 7 -6.49 -7.96 -3.04
N ILE A 8 -6.34 -6.74 -3.57
CA ILE A 8 -5.32 -6.45 -4.60
C ILE A 8 -3.92 -6.80 -4.10
N MET A 9 -3.61 -6.48 -2.83
CA MET A 9 -2.32 -6.80 -2.24
C MET A 9 -2.10 -8.31 -2.10
N LEU A 10 -3.12 -9.08 -1.73
CA LEU A 10 -3.03 -10.55 -1.64
C LEU A 10 -2.78 -11.22 -3.00
N GLU A 11 -3.21 -10.58 -4.09
CA GLU A 11 -3.06 -11.09 -5.46
C GLU A 11 -1.86 -10.47 -6.21
N THR A 12 -0.98 -9.73 -5.52
CA THR A 12 0.16 -9.07 -6.14
C THR A 12 1.46 -9.78 -5.75
N ASP A 13 2.19 -10.25 -6.76
CA ASP A 13 3.49 -10.89 -6.58
C ASP A 13 4.48 -9.97 -5.83
N GLY A 14 5.29 -10.59 -4.97
CA GLY A 14 6.24 -9.89 -4.11
C GLY A 14 5.61 -9.26 -2.87
N ILE A 15 4.31 -9.39 -2.62
CA ILE A 15 3.70 -9.02 -1.32
C ILE A 15 3.59 -10.27 -0.45
N TYR A 16 4.30 -10.29 0.69
CA TYR A 16 4.24 -11.42 1.63
C TYR A 16 2.97 -11.41 2.49
N GLY A 17 2.39 -10.24 2.68
CA GLY A 17 1.16 -10.05 3.44
C GLY A 17 0.97 -8.60 3.82
N GLY A 18 -0.27 -8.24 4.16
CA GLY A 18 -0.58 -6.88 4.57
C GLY A 18 -1.72 -6.81 5.57
N ARG A 19 -1.97 -5.61 6.08
CA ARG A 19 -3.09 -5.33 6.99
C ARG A 19 -3.63 -3.92 6.78
N PHE A 20 -4.85 -3.72 7.26
CA PHE A 20 -5.39 -2.37 7.44
C PHE A 20 -4.58 -1.61 8.49
N SER A 21 -4.36 -0.33 8.23
CA SER A 21 -3.73 0.61 9.15
C SER A 21 -4.67 1.75 9.52
N GLY A 22 -4.62 2.18 10.78
CA GLY A 22 -5.46 3.26 11.33
C GLY A 22 -6.81 2.80 11.89
N ALA A 23 -7.69 3.77 12.20
CA ALA A 23 -8.98 3.57 12.87
C ALA A 23 -10.11 2.98 11.97
N GLY A 24 -9.78 2.47 10.78
CA GLY A 24 -10.71 1.68 9.95
C GLY A 24 -11.65 2.44 9.00
N PHE A 25 -11.81 3.76 9.13
CA PHE A 25 -12.65 4.56 8.22
C PHE A 25 -11.78 5.53 7.39
N LYS A 26 -11.56 5.21 6.10
CA LYS A 26 -10.68 5.91 5.11
C LYS A 26 -9.17 5.60 5.17
N GLY A 27 -8.77 4.56 5.91
CA GLY A 27 -7.37 4.26 6.24
C GLY A 27 -6.49 3.74 5.08
N CYS A 28 -5.19 3.70 5.38
CA CYS A 28 -4.15 3.14 4.53
C CYS A 28 -4.04 1.62 4.75
N CYS A 29 -3.38 0.91 3.83
CA CYS A 29 -2.91 -0.46 4.08
C CYS A 29 -1.39 -0.46 4.17
N MET A 30 -0.85 -1.38 4.96
CA MET A 30 0.59 -1.65 5.00
C MET A 30 0.84 -3.09 4.53
N ALA A 31 1.87 -3.31 3.74
CA ALA A 31 2.35 -4.62 3.31
C ALA A 31 3.82 -4.79 3.62
N LEU A 32 4.19 -6.03 3.93
CA LEU A 32 5.57 -6.50 3.82
C LEU A 32 5.79 -7.00 2.39
N ILE A 33 6.87 -6.56 1.78
CA ILE A 33 7.16 -6.83 0.37
C ILE A 33 8.58 -7.35 0.15
N ASP A 34 8.77 -8.04 -0.95
CA ASP A 34 10.06 -8.29 -1.57
C ASP A 34 10.55 -7.00 -2.27
N PRO A 35 11.68 -6.42 -1.86
CA PRO A 35 12.22 -5.21 -2.47
C PRO A 35 12.49 -5.34 -3.98
N ALA A 36 12.75 -6.54 -4.50
CA ALA A 36 12.96 -6.77 -5.93
C ALA A 36 11.72 -6.47 -6.78
N PHE A 37 10.53 -6.49 -6.15
CA PHE A 37 9.24 -6.28 -6.82
C PHE A 37 8.67 -4.87 -6.62
N LYS A 38 9.41 -3.96 -5.98
CA LYS A 38 8.93 -2.62 -5.56
C LYS A 38 8.21 -1.85 -6.67
N GLU A 39 8.83 -1.72 -7.83
CA GLU A 39 8.27 -0.99 -8.98
C GLU A 39 7.03 -1.70 -9.57
N SER A 40 7.09 -3.03 -9.71
CA SER A 40 5.96 -3.81 -10.22
C SER A 40 4.76 -3.78 -9.27
N ILE A 41 5.01 -3.81 -7.96
CA ILE A 41 3.99 -3.70 -6.92
C ILE A 41 3.32 -2.34 -7.01
N GLU A 42 4.09 -1.25 -7.02
CA GLU A 42 3.54 0.10 -7.09
C GLU A 42 2.66 0.27 -8.34
N LYS A 43 3.15 -0.13 -9.51
CA LYS A 43 2.41 -0.04 -10.77
C LYS A 43 1.12 -0.87 -10.75
N ASN A 44 1.20 -2.14 -10.33
CA ASN A 44 0.07 -3.06 -10.35
C ASN A 44 -1.02 -2.65 -9.35
N VAL A 45 -0.62 -2.35 -8.11
CA VAL A 45 -1.56 -1.96 -7.04
C VAL A 45 -2.22 -0.63 -7.39
N THR A 46 -1.44 0.37 -7.83
CA THR A 46 -1.98 1.68 -8.26
C THR A 46 -3.00 1.52 -9.37
N LYS A 47 -2.65 0.76 -10.42
CA LYS A 47 -3.54 0.53 -11.58
C LYS A 47 -4.84 -0.12 -11.14
N LYS A 48 -4.78 -1.31 -10.52
CA LYS A 48 -5.97 -2.07 -10.10
C LYS A 48 -6.84 -1.26 -9.14
N TYR A 49 -6.21 -0.50 -8.24
CA TYR A 49 -6.96 0.27 -7.25
C TYR A 49 -7.68 1.48 -7.86
N LEU A 50 -7.02 2.22 -8.76
CA LEU A 50 -7.62 3.37 -9.44
C LEU A 50 -8.62 2.97 -10.54
N GLU A 51 -8.56 1.75 -11.06
CA GLU A 51 -9.63 1.19 -11.91
C GLU A 51 -10.93 1.01 -11.13
N VAL A 52 -10.86 0.58 -9.87
CA VAL A 52 -12.05 0.42 -9.01
C VAL A 52 -12.50 1.76 -8.40
N PHE A 53 -11.57 2.66 -8.08
CA PHE A 53 -11.85 3.97 -7.47
C PHE A 53 -11.25 5.12 -8.28
N PRO A 54 -11.81 5.43 -9.46
CA PRO A 54 -11.27 6.46 -10.35
C PRO A 54 -11.25 7.87 -9.73
N ASP A 55 -12.16 8.18 -8.80
CA ASP A 55 -12.23 9.46 -8.09
C ASP A 55 -11.03 9.72 -7.14
N LEU A 56 -10.19 8.70 -6.92
CA LEU A 56 -8.96 8.80 -6.14
C LEU A 56 -7.73 9.10 -7.01
N LYS A 57 -7.87 9.28 -8.32
CA LYS A 57 -6.78 9.75 -9.18
C LYS A 57 -6.25 11.09 -8.65
N GLY A 58 -4.93 11.19 -8.50
CA GLY A 58 -4.26 12.34 -7.90
C GLY A 58 -4.37 12.46 -6.36
N LYS A 59 -5.12 11.56 -5.71
CA LYS A 59 -5.25 11.50 -4.23
C LYS A 59 -4.63 10.25 -3.63
N TYR A 60 -4.57 9.15 -4.39
CA TYR A 60 -3.90 7.93 -3.99
C TYR A 60 -2.38 8.10 -4.02
N SER A 61 -1.71 7.57 -2.99
CA SER A 61 -0.25 7.47 -2.94
C SER A 61 0.18 6.12 -2.36
N ALA A 62 1.34 5.65 -2.80
CA ALA A 62 2.06 4.54 -2.22
C ALA A 62 3.39 5.05 -1.67
N HIS A 63 3.80 4.55 -0.51
CA HIS A 63 5.04 4.93 0.13
C HIS A 63 5.76 3.67 0.61
N PHE A 64 7.04 3.57 0.26
CA PHE A 64 7.90 2.50 0.72
C PHE A 64 8.81 3.07 1.80
N CYS A 65 8.78 2.42 2.97
CA CYS A 65 9.47 2.89 4.16
C CYS A 65 10.31 1.75 4.75
N ASP A 66 11.45 2.11 5.31
CA ASP A 66 12.25 1.23 6.17
C ASP A 66 11.93 1.49 7.65
N THR A 67 12.39 0.60 8.53
CA THR A 67 12.29 0.81 9.98
C THR A 67 13.10 2.04 10.40
N ALA A 68 12.58 2.81 11.37
CA ALA A 68 13.25 3.98 11.93
C ALA A 68 13.48 3.81 13.44
N ASP A 69 14.53 4.45 13.97
CA ASP A 69 14.92 4.37 15.39
C ASP A 69 14.11 5.28 16.33
N GLY A 70 13.06 5.94 15.82
CA GLY A 70 12.24 6.88 16.59
C GLY A 70 12.81 8.31 16.65
N VAL A 71 12.45 9.05 17.70
CA VAL A 71 12.78 10.49 17.85
C VAL A 71 14.27 10.68 18.16
N LYS A 72 14.91 11.63 17.45
CA LYS A 72 16.26 12.11 17.77
C LYS A 72 16.17 13.48 18.43
N LEU A 73 16.84 13.64 19.58
CA LEU A 73 17.04 14.94 20.23
C LEU A 73 18.39 15.48 19.75
N TYR A 74 18.38 16.63 19.10
CA TYR A 74 19.56 17.37 18.65
C TYR A 74 19.68 18.69 19.40
#